data_AF-A0A183AXN8-F1
#
_entry.id   AF-A0A183AXN8-F1
#
_cell.length_a   1.000
_cell.length_b   1.000
_cell.length_c   1.000
_cell.angle_alpha   90.00
_cell.angle_beta   90.00
_cell.angle_gamma   90.00
#
_symmetry.space_group_name_H-M   'P 1'
#
loop_
_entity.id
_entity.type
_entity.pdbx_description
1 polymer ?
#
loop_
_entity_poly.entity_id
_entity_poly.type
_entity_poly.pdbx_seq_one_letter_code
_entity_poly.pdbx_strand_id
1 'polypeptide(L)'
;MLVTIGSIKRKTVKQTSLVAAGNLDLREKLGDSVNNRLGNHVPQSNQLDGRLSNGAPGGSSTALNNRDPVLVWKSKVTELAYRCRVERALLDGSRKAVRALLDGQSHVDKSMKNKALQNARESLHKLHLFQMGLRNLIDAPPSTSDECSAIRNDSELPTLLASPWAVAHTSRTRGSLPNPTAPTAVTGSLEVRCFGCHDLLDTFPSELVHNELTGCASGMNSHQAKELTSQYSDGHWSDVRCCLLLDHKLVWESNWRPPGPQCWDSHTTFNVDRAKELQVQVFWKRMFSPTGSPGQGSTGHLGTSSSSGSLGKNSSDDTTSGLEWVLGAVT
;
A
#
# COMPACT_ATOMS: atom_id res chain seq x y z
N MET A 1 8.86 -3.55 0.61
CA MET A 1 8.07 -2.80 1.61
C MET A 1 7.48 -3.74 2.65
N LEU A 2 7.78 -3.52 3.93
CA LEU A 2 7.27 -4.34 5.03
C LEU A 2 6.77 -3.40 6.15
N VAL A 3 5.50 -3.52 6.52
CA VAL A 3 5.11 -3.21 7.90
C VAL A 3 5.50 -4.46 8.68
N THR A 4 6.47 -4.32 9.57
CA THR A 4 6.80 -5.43 10.46
C THR A 4 5.64 -5.54 11.46
N ILE A 5 4.83 -6.58 11.33
CA ILE A 5 3.80 -6.94 12.29
C ILE A 5 4.27 -8.19 13.01
N GLY A 6 4.60 -8.06 14.31
CA GLY A 6 5.15 -9.15 15.11
C GLY A 6 4.10 -9.98 15.82
N SER A 7 4.25 -11.29 15.72
CA SER A 7 3.69 -12.34 16.59
C SER A 7 2.16 -12.45 16.68
N ILE A 8 1.61 -13.45 15.98
CA ILE A 8 0.27 -14.01 16.22
C ILE A 8 0.45 -15.20 17.15
N LYS A 9 0.15 -15.06 18.44
CA LYS A 9 0.15 -16.21 19.38
C LYS A 9 -1.14 -17.03 19.25
N ARG A 10 -1.20 -17.87 18.20
CA ARG A 10 -1.62 -19.29 18.16
C ARG A 10 -1.82 -19.75 16.71
N LYS A 11 -0.90 -20.62 16.26
CA LYS A 11 -0.86 -21.36 14.97
C LYS A 11 -1.32 -20.58 13.73
N THR A 12 -0.44 -19.72 13.23
CA THR A 12 0.03 -19.60 11.82
C THR A 12 0.59 -18.19 11.70
N VAL A 13 1.91 -18.04 11.73
CA VAL A 13 2.58 -16.76 11.46
C VAL A 13 2.33 -16.44 9.99
N LYS A 14 1.37 -15.56 9.69
CA LYS A 14 1.29 -14.90 8.39
C LYS A 14 2.02 -13.57 8.53
N GLN A 15 3.25 -13.52 8.01
CA GLN A 15 3.87 -12.25 7.66
C GLN A 15 3.03 -11.68 6.51
N THR A 16 2.21 -10.68 6.78
CA THR A 16 1.41 -10.03 5.74
C THR A 16 2.34 -9.12 4.94
N SER A 17 2.66 -9.52 3.70
CA SER A 17 3.35 -8.66 2.75
C SER A 17 2.40 -7.54 2.33
N LEU A 18 2.76 -6.28 2.54
CA LEU A 18 1.99 -5.15 2.02
C LEU A 18 2.11 -5.06 0.50
N VAL A 19 1.04 -4.61 -0.13
CA VAL A 19 1.03 -4.18 -1.52
C VAL A 19 1.42 -2.71 -1.55
N ALA A 20 2.43 -2.45 -2.36
CA ALA A 20 3.42 -1.48 -2.07
C ALA A 20 4.17 -1.19 -3.36
N ALA A 21 3.84 -0.09 -4.01
CA ALA A 21 4.46 0.24 -5.28
C ALA A 21 5.75 1.03 -5.04
N GLY A 22 6.85 0.33 -4.79
CA GLY A 22 8.17 0.94 -4.63
C GLY A 22 9.26 -0.10 -4.78
N ASN A 23 10.11 0.10 -5.78
CA ASN A 23 11.31 -0.66 -6.18
C ASN A 23 11.43 -2.08 -5.62
N LEU A 24 10.90 -3.05 -6.37
CA LEU A 24 11.46 -4.39 -6.41
C LEU A 24 12.71 -4.33 -7.28
N ASP A 25 13.81 -3.78 -6.75
CA ASP A 25 15.10 -3.95 -7.40
C ASP A 25 16.22 -4.34 -6.43
N LEU A 26 16.82 -5.46 -6.81
CA LEU A 26 18.07 -6.09 -6.41
C LEU A 26 18.99 -5.32 -5.44
N ARG A 27 19.09 -5.80 -4.20
CA ARG A 27 20.32 -5.63 -3.41
C ARG A 27 20.58 -6.77 -2.41
N GLU A 28 20.52 -8.01 -2.89
CA GLU A 28 21.34 -9.09 -2.33
C GLU A 28 22.59 -9.25 -3.21
N LYS A 29 23.67 -8.58 -2.80
CA LYS A 29 25.09 -8.92 -2.99
C LYS A 29 25.93 -7.68 -2.73
N LEU A 30 26.35 -7.50 -1.48
CA LEU A 30 27.77 -7.40 -1.12
C LEU A 30 27.89 -7.20 0.40
N GLY A 31 28.53 -8.16 1.04
CA GLY A 31 28.96 -8.23 2.43
C GLY A 31 29.29 -9.72 2.64
N ASP A 32 30.48 -10.17 2.97
CA ASP A 32 31.72 -9.54 3.41
C ASP A 32 32.87 -10.47 2.97
N SER A 33 34.02 -9.91 2.61
CA SER A 33 35.27 -10.67 2.79
C SER A 33 36.49 -9.74 2.80
N VAL A 34 36.92 -9.39 4.02
CA VAL A 34 38.23 -8.82 4.30
C VAL A 34 38.80 -9.63 5.47
N ASN A 35 39.57 -10.68 5.19
CA ASN A 35 41.02 -10.74 5.46
C ASN A 35 41.64 -12.16 5.55
N ASN A 36 42.84 -12.23 4.97
CA ASN A 36 44.04 -13.00 5.36
C ASN A 36 44.23 -14.47 4.94
N ARG A 37 44.95 -14.60 3.81
CA ARG A 37 46.27 -15.23 3.62
C ARG A 37 46.80 -16.31 4.60
N LEU A 38 47.30 -17.37 3.94
CA LEU A 38 48.50 -18.20 4.17
C LEU A 38 48.43 -19.34 5.20
N GLY A 39 48.71 -20.57 4.74
CA GLY A 39 49.21 -21.64 5.61
C GLY A 39 48.92 -23.07 5.12
N ASN A 40 49.97 -23.75 4.65
CA ASN A 40 50.06 -25.13 4.16
C ASN A 40 49.51 -26.26 5.08
N HIS A 41 49.38 -27.43 4.43
CA HIS A 41 49.78 -28.78 4.87
C HIS A 41 48.67 -29.84 5.13
N VAL A 42 48.80 -30.93 4.36
CA VAL A 42 48.21 -32.29 4.53
C VAL A 42 49.29 -33.13 5.26
N PRO A 43 48.97 -34.08 6.19
CA PRO A 43 48.63 -35.47 5.81
C PRO A 43 47.66 -36.27 6.72
N GLN A 44 46.85 -37.11 6.06
CA GLN A 44 46.58 -38.54 6.28
C GLN A 44 46.66 -39.16 7.71
N SER A 45 45.56 -39.82 8.15
CA SER A 45 45.61 -41.16 8.79
C SER A 45 44.21 -41.77 9.01
N ASN A 46 44.16 -43.09 8.82
CA ASN A 46 43.04 -44.03 8.99
C ASN A 46 42.66 -44.26 10.47
N GLN A 47 41.40 -44.61 10.76
CA GLN A 47 40.99 -45.94 11.28
C GLN A 47 39.55 -45.95 11.81
N LEU A 48 39.00 -47.16 11.78
CA LEU A 48 37.61 -47.58 11.99
C LEU A 48 37.26 -47.67 13.48
N ASP A 49 35.98 -47.50 13.82
CA ASP A 49 35.28 -48.39 14.75
C ASP A 49 33.76 -48.26 14.62
N GLY A 50 33.10 -49.41 14.49
CA GLY A 50 31.64 -49.52 14.40
C GLY A 50 30.98 -49.72 15.76
N ARG A 51 29.72 -49.30 15.88
CA ARG A 51 28.69 -50.02 16.66
C ARG A 51 27.27 -49.54 16.33
N LEU A 52 26.36 -50.51 16.42
CA LEU A 52 25.03 -50.56 15.85
C LEU A 52 23.93 -49.91 16.72
N SER A 53 22.87 -49.48 16.03
CA SER A 53 21.44 -49.57 16.38
C SER A 53 20.82 -48.58 17.40
N ASN A 54 19.89 -47.73 16.93
CA ASN A 54 18.44 -47.91 17.15
C ASN A 54 17.59 -46.74 16.58
N GLY A 55 16.73 -47.06 15.61
CA GLY A 55 15.29 -46.78 15.62
C GLY A 55 14.72 -45.33 15.60
N ALA A 56 14.07 -45.02 14.47
CA ALA A 56 12.79 -44.30 14.32
C ALA A 56 12.81 -42.75 14.09
N PRO A 57 11.76 -42.18 13.45
CA PRO A 57 11.92 -41.49 12.17
C PRO A 57 11.46 -40.02 12.16
N GLY A 58 11.87 -39.29 11.12
CA GLY A 58 11.00 -38.35 10.43
C GLY A 58 10.49 -37.14 11.22
N GLY A 59 11.34 -36.13 11.34
CA GLY A 59 10.94 -34.76 11.64
C GLY A 59 11.73 -33.81 10.74
N SER A 60 11.53 -33.92 9.42
CA SER A 60 12.19 -33.04 8.45
C SER A 60 11.64 -31.63 8.61
N SER A 61 12.32 -30.82 9.41
CA SER A 61 12.04 -29.40 9.68
C SER A 61 12.35 -28.47 8.48
N THR A 62 12.37 -28.98 7.25
CA THR A 62 12.80 -28.24 6.04
C THR A 62 11.71 -28.08 4.98
N ALA A 63 10.49 -28.56 5.21
CA ALA A 63 9.46 -28.61 4.17
C ALA A 63 8.52 -27.38 4.12
N LEU A 64 9.03 -26.15 4.00
CA LEU A 64 8.18 -25.00 3.61
C LEU A 64 8.84 -24.00 2.64
N ASN A 65 10.12 -24.14 2.31
CA ASN A 65 10.83 -23.21 1.40
C ASN A 65 10.74 -23.56 -0.09
N ASN A 66 9.95 -24.56 -0.49
CA ASN A 66 9.88 -25.02 -1.88
C ASN A 66 8.47 -24.87 -2.48
N ARG A 67 7.81 -23.72 -2.25
CA ARG A 67 6.60 -23.39 -3.01
C ARG A 67 7.01 -22.94 -4.40
N ASP A 68 6.44 -23.59 -5.42
CA ASP A 68 6.63 -23.23 -6.83
C ASP A 68 6.47 -21.70 -7.02
N PRO A 69 7.53 -20.99 -7.45
CA PRO A 69 7.49 -19.55 -7.69
C PRO A 69 6.33 -19.12 -8.60
N VAL A 70 5.98 -19.96 -9.58
CA VAL A 70 4.87 -19.72 -10.51
C VAL A 70 3.53 -19.75 -9.77
N LEU A 71 3.32 -20.74 -8.90
CA LEU A 71 2.10 -20.85 -8.10
C LEU A 71 1.92 -19.67 -7.15
N VAL A 72 2.99 -19.24 -6.48
CA VAL A 72 2.96 -18.08 -5.57
C VAL A 72 2.66 -16.81 -6.33
N TRP A 73 3.32 -16.59 -7.47
CA TRP A 73 3.08 -15.45 -8.35
C TRP A 73 1.64 -15.43 -8.86
N LYS A 74 1.15 -16.55 -9.39
CA LYS A 74 -0.23 -16.71 -9.88
C LYS A 74 -1.24 -16.36 -8.79
N SER A 75 -1.05 -16.87 -7.56
CA SER A 75 -1.92 -16.54 -6.44
C SER A 75 -1.94 -15.04 -6.13
N LYS A 76 -0.80 -14.35 -6.23
CA LYS A 76 -0.72 -12.90 -6.01
C LYS A 76 -1.40 -12.12 -7.14
N VAL A 77 -1.21 -12.53 -8.39
CA VAL A 77 -1.88 -11.93 -9.55
C VAL A 77 -3.40 -12.09 -9.42
N THR A 78 -3.88 -13.30 -9.12
CA THR A 78 -5.29 -13.58 -8.89
C THR A 78 -5.88 -12.74 -7.75
N GLU A 79 -5.17 -12.63 -6.63
CA GLU A 79 -5.59 -11.81 -5.49
C GLU A 79 -5.68 -10.32 -5.89
N LEU A 80 -4.61 -9.74 -6.45
CA LEU A 80 -4.61 -8.32 -6.84
C LEU A 80 -5.64 -7.99 -7.94
N ALA A 81 -5.83 -8.89 -8.90
CA ALA A 81 -6.88 -8.73 -9.91
C ALA A 81 -8.28 -8.68 -9.26
N TYR A 82 -8.54 -9.56 -8.30
CA TYR A 82 -9.77 -9.53 -7.51
C TYR A 82 -9.93 -8.23 -6.71
N ARG A 83 -8.86 -7.76 -6.05
CA ARG A 83 -8.85 -6.48 -5.32
C ARG A 83 -9.15 -5.29 -6.23
N CYS A 84 -8.53 -5.22 -7.40
CA CYS A 84 -8.83 -4.20 -8.42
C CYS A 84 -10.30 -4.22 -8.84
N ARG A 85 -10.91 -5.40 -9.02
CA ARG A 85 -12.33 -5.51 -9.34
C ARG A 85 -13.22 -4.96 -8.24
N VAL A 86 -12.96 -5.37 -7.00
CA VAL A 86 -13.73 -4.94 -5.83
C VAL A 86 -13.61 -3.43 -5.64
N GLU A 87 -12.39 -2.89 -5.57
CA GLU A 87 -12.18 -1.47 -5.33
C GLU A 87 -12.72 -0.59 -6.46
N ARG A 88 -12.63 -1.04 -7.72
CA ARG A 88 -13.27 -0.30 -8.82
C ARG A 88 -14.79 -0.25 -8.68
N ALA A 89 -15.42 -1.37 -8.34
CA ALA A 89 -16.87 -1.39 -8.09
C ALA A 89 -17.26 -0.49 -6.90
N LEU A 90 -16.44 -0.47 -5.84
CA LEU A 90 -16.64 0.40 -4.67
C LEU A 90 -16.47 1.89 -5.03
N LEU A 91 -15.46 2.23 -5.84
CA LEU A 91 -15.24 3.57 -6.34
C LEU A 91 -16.43 4.05 -7.19
N ASP A 92 -16.92 3.23 -8.12
CA ASP A 92 -18.08 3.56 -8.95
C ASP A 92 -19.35 3.73 -8.12
N GLY A 93 -19.55 2.87 -7.12
CA GLY A 93 -20.66 2.98 -6.16
C GLY A 93 -20.59 4.28 -5.36
N SER A 94 -19.41 4.60 -4.83
CA SER A 94 -19.19 5.82 -4.04
C SER A 94 -19.36 7.08 -4.89
N ARG A 95 -18.87 7.10 -6.13
CA ARG A 95 -19.10 8.18 -7.11
C ARG A 95 -20.58 8.40 -7.40
N LYS A 96 -21.35 7.31 -7.57
CA LYS A 96 -22.80 7.39 -7.75
C LYS A 96 -23.49 7.95 -6.51
N ALA A 97 -23.08 7.54 -5.31
CA ALA A 97 -23.60 8.08 -4.06
C ALA A 97 -23.29 9.58 -3.92
N VAL A 98 -22.06 10.02 -4.22
CA VAL A 98 -21.69 11.44 -4.23
C VAL A 98 -22.58 12.24 -5.19
N ARG A 99 -22.78 11.77 -6.42
CA ARG A 99 -23.68 12.45 -7.39
C ARG A 99 -25.12 12.52 -6.90
N ALA A 100 -25.66 11.42 -6.39
CA ALA A 100 -27.02 11.40 -5.85
C ALA A 100 -27.22 12.38 -4.69
N LEU A 101 -26.20 12.56 -3.84
CA LEU A 101 -26.20 13.54 -2.76
C LEU A 101 -26.03 15.00 -3.23
N LEU A 102 -25.54 15.22 -4.46
CA LEU A 102 -25.42 16.55 -5.08
C LEU A 102 -26.70 16.95 -5.84
N ASP A 103 -27.35 15.98 -6.50
CA ASP A 103 -28.56 16.22 -7.32
C ASP A 103 -29.85 16.36 -6.48
N GLY A 104 -29.86 15.83 -5.25
CA GLY A 104 -30.99 15.95 -4.33
C GLY A 104 -31.13 17.36 -3.77
N GLN A 105 -32.12 18.13 -4.23
CA GLN A 105 -32.60 19.36 -3.58
C GLN A 105 -33.19 19.04 -2.20
N SER A 106 -32.35 19.01 -1.16
CA SER A 106 -32.76 19.21 0.23
C SER A 106 -31.52 19.39 1.09
N HIS A 107 -31.76 19.79 2.34
CA HIS A 107 -30.86 20.05 3.44
C HIS A 107 -29.98 18.83 3.84
N VAL A 108 -29.22 18.26 2.89
CA VAL A 108 -28.45 17.02 3.05
C VAL A 108 -27.40 17.19 4.13
N ASP A 109 -27.41 16.25 5.07
CA ASP A 109 -26.43 16.12 6.14
C ASP A 109 -25.01 16.20 5.57
N LYS A 110 -24.35 17.35 5.77
CA LYS A 110 -22.95 17.62 5.38
C LYS A 110 -22.03 16.44 5.76
N SER A 111 -22.34 15.77 6.86
CA SER A 111 -21.69 14.54 7.32
C SER A 111 -21.81 13.36 6.33
N MET A 112 -23.00 13.09 5.80
CA MET A 112 -23.23 12.00 4.84
C MET A 112 -22.49 12.24 3.53
N LYS A 113 -22.51 13.50 3.04
CA LYS A 113 -21.73 13.91 1.86
C LYS A 113 -20.24 13.70 2.09
N ASN A 114 -19.71 14.18 3.22
CA ASN A 114 -18.29 14.02 3.55
C ASN A 114 -17.89 12.55 3.65
N LYS A 115 -18.74 11.69 4.24
CA LYS A 115 -18.49 10.25 4.30
C LYS A 115 -18.46 9.59 2.91
N ALA A 116 -19.37 9.98 2.01
CA ALA A 116 -19.37 9.46 0.65
C ALA A 116 -18.11 9.89 -0.14
N LEU A 117 -17.68 11.14 0.02
CA LEU A 117 -16.43 11.66 -0.58
C LEU A 117 -15.20 10.93 -0.04
N GLN A 118 -15.14 10.75 1.30
CA GLN A 118 -14.08 10.01 1.97
C GLN A 118 -13.96 8.58 1.45
N ASN A 119 -15.09 7.85 1.37
CA ASN A 119 -15.12 6.48 0.85
C ASN A 119 -14.65 6.41 -0.62
N ALA A 120 -15.05 7.39 -1.44
CA ALA A 120 -14.62 7.46 -2.84
C ALA A 120 -13.10 7.69 -2.95
N ARG A 121 -12.54 8.60 -2.13
CA ARG A 121 -11.10 8.86 -2.06
C ARG A 121 -10.31 7.63 -1.62
N GLU A 122 -10.75 6.95 -0.55
CA GLU A 122 -10.09 5.73 -0.07
C GLU A 122 -10.11 4.63 -1.13
N SER A 123 -11.25 4.41 -1.78
CA SER A 123 -11.38 3.39 -2.85
C SER A 123 -10.48 3.72 -4.04
N LEU A 124 -10.36 5.01 -4.40
CA LEU A 124 -9.46 5.48 -5.47
C LEU A 124 -7.99 5.20 -5.13
N HIS A 125 -7.54 5.53 -3.91
CA HIS A 125 -6.16 5.30 -3.50
C HIS A 125 -5.82 3.82 -3.41
N LYS A 126 -6.73 3.00 -2.87
CA LYS A 126 -6.56 1.52 -2.84
C LYS A 126 -6.48 0.95 -4.25
N LEU A 127 -7.40 1.35 -5.14
CA LEU A 127 -7.39 0.92 -6.53
C LEU A 127 -6.05 1.25 -7.19
N HIS A 128 -5.52 2.46 -6.99
CA HIS A 128 -4.23 2.84 -7.53
C HIS A 128 -3.09 1.94 -7.04
N LEU A 129 -3.00 1.70 -5.72
CA LEU A 129 -1.97 0.82 -5.14
C LEU A 129 -2.08 -0.61 -5.65
N PHE A 130 -3.29 -1.17 -5.77
CA PHE A 130 -3.50 -2.49 -6.31
C PHE A 130 -3.16 -2.58 -7.81
N GLN A 131 -3.51 -1.55 -8.60
CA GLN A 131 -3.14 -1.48 -10.01
C GLN A 131 -1.62 -1.43 -10.20
N MET A 132 -0.90 -0.65 -9.39
CA MET A 132 0.56 -0.62 -9.44
C MET A 132 1.16 -1.96 -9.02
N GLY A 133 0.69 -2.55 -7.92
CA GLY A 133 1.15 -3.88 -7.48
C GLY A 133 0.91 -4.95 -8.55
N LEU A 134 -0.24 -4.91 -9.22
CA LEU A 134 -0.58 -5.83 -10.30
C LEU A 134 0.32 -5.63 -11.52
N ARG A 135 0.57 -4.39 -11.95
CA ARG A 135 1.53 -4.07 -13.02
C ARG A 135 2.91 -4.65 -12.73
N ASN A 136 3.44 -4.39 -11.54
CA ASN A 136 4.76 -4.88 -11.13
C ASN A 136 4.86 -6.41 -11.20
N LEU A 137 3.80 -7.14 -10.82
CA LEU A 137 3.79 -8.60 -10.94
C LEU A 137 3.75 -9.07 -12.40
N ILE A 138 2.96 -8.41 -13.24
CA ILE A 138 2.79 -8.79 -14.65
C ILE A 138 4.03 -8.46 -15.48
N ASP A 139 4.74 -7.38 -15.14
CA ASP A 139 5.97 -6.96 -15.81
C ASP A 139 7.18 -7.84 -15.45
N ALA A 140 7.17 -8.44 -14.24
CA ALA A 140 8.23 -9.32 -13.74
C ALA A 140 7.71 -10.74 -13.38
N PRO A 141 7.30 -11.56 -14.37
CA PRO A 141 6.89 -12.93 -14.11
C PRO A 141 8.09 -13.82 -13.71
N PRO A 142 7.87 -14.87 -12.89
CA PRO A 142 8.94 -15.74 -12.39
C PRO A 142 9.54 -16.65 -13.48
N SER A 143 8.81 -16.87 -14.57
CA SER A 143 9.26 -17.66 -15.71
C SER A 143 8.52 -17.24 -16.97
N THR A 144 9.05 -17.61 -18.14
CA THR A 144 8.40 -17.40 -19.45
C THR A 144 7.53 -18.60 -19.86
N SER A 145 6.96 -19.31 -18.89
CA SER A 145 6.08 -20.45 -19.17
C SER A 145 4.81 -20.01 -19.93
N ASP A 146 4.17 -20.95 -20.63
CA ASP A 146 2.91 -20.70 -21.33
C ASP A 146 1.82 -20.21 -20.37
N GLU A 147 1.81 -20.70 -19.12
CA GLU A 147 0.88 -20.26 -18.08
C GLU A 147 1.11 -18.81 -17.68
N CYS A 148 2.35 -18.40 -17.42
CA CYS A 148 2.68 -16.99 -17.13
C CYS A 148 2.29 -16.09 -18.30
N SER A 149 2.55 -16.53 -19.52
CA SER A 149 2.23 -15.80 -20.75
C SER A 149 0.71 -15.68 -20.95
N ALA A 150 -0.05 -16.74 -20.68
CA ALA A 150 -1.51 -16.74 -20.75
C ALA A 150 -2.12 -15.75 -19.75
N ILE A 151 -1.63 -15.72 -18.50
CA ILE A 151 -2.08 -14.78 -17.48
C ILE A 151 -1.71 -13.34 -17.84
N ARG A 152 -0.48 -13.10 -18.30
CA ARG A 152 0.01 -11.77 -18.71
C ARG A 152 -0.78 -11.17 -19.87
N ASN A 153 -1.22 -12.02 -20.80
CA ASN A 153 -1.98 -11.60 -21.98
C ASN A 153 -3.50 -11.71 -21.77
N ASP A 154 -3.96 -11.90 -20.54
CA ASP A 154 -5.39 -12.01 -20.24
C ASP A 154 -6.12 -10.70 -20.61
N SER A 155 -7.24 -10.84 -21.33
CA SER A 155 -8.04 -9.73 -21.85
C SER A 155 -8.65 -8.81 -20.77
N GLU A 156 -8.74 -9.29 -19.53
CA GLU A 156 -9.25 -8.53 -18.39
C GLU A 156 -8.20 -7.52 -17.88
N LEU A 157 -6.90 -7.81 -17.98
CA LEU A 157 -5.82 -6.99 -17.42
C LEU A 157 -5.82 -5.55 -17.95
N PRO A 158 -5.93 -5.28 -19.27
CA PRO A 158 -6.02 -3.91 -19.78
C PRO A 158 -7.20 -3.14 -19.15
N THR A 159 -8.31 -3.82 -18.92
CA THR A 159 -9.46 -3.22 -18.25
C THR A 159 -9.11 -2.92 -16.80
N LEU A 160 -8.60 -3.88 -16.02
CA LEU A 160 -8.25 -3.70 -14.60
C LEU A 160 -7.20 -2.60 -14.37
N LEU A 161 -6.26 -2.46 -15.29
CA LEU A 161 -5.16 -1.50 -15.23
C LEU A 161 -5.49 -0.16 -15.89
N ALA A 162 -6.69 0.01 -16.45
CA ALA A 162 -7.11 1.26 -17.05
C ALA A 162 -7.21 2.38 -16.01
N SER A 163 -7.01 3.62 -16.48
CA SER A 163 -7.16 4.82 -15.65
C SER A 163 -8.59 4.88 -15.05
N PRO A 164 -8.74 5.17 -13.74
CA PRO A 164 -10.05 5.36 -13.10
C PRO A 164 -10.88 6.52 -13.68
N TRP A 165 -10.27 7.39 -14.48
CA TRP A 165 -10.92 8.52 -15.15
C TRP A 165 -11.17 8.28 -16.64
N ALA A 166 -10.69 7.17 -17.21
CA ALA A 166 -10.97 6.85 -18.59
C ALA A 166 -12.47 6.67 -18.79
N VAL A 167 -13.05 7.40 -19.75
CA VAL A 167 -14.43 7.22 -20.22
C VAL A 167 -14.48 5.98 -21.13
N ALA A 168 -13.98 4.85 -20.65
CA ALA A 168 -14.20 3.59 -21.33
C ALA A 168 -15.54 3.06 -20.86
N HIS A 169 -16.42 2.73 -21.82
CA HIS A 169 -17.59 1.91 -21.55
C HIS A 169 -17.08 0.60 -20.93
N THR A 170 -17.15 0.49 -19.61
CA THR A 170 -16.86 -0.76 -18.92
C THR A 170 -18.00 -1.70 -19.27
N SER A 171 -17.94 -2.29 -20.46
CA SER A 171 -18.61 -3.55 -20.72
C SER A 171 -18.29 -4.42 -19.50
N ARG A 172 -19.32 -4.97 -18.86
CA ARG A 172 -19.17 -5.90 -17.75
C ARG A 172 -18.55 -7.17 -18.32
N THR A 173 -17.26 -7.12 -18.65
CA THR A 173 -16.49 -8.28 -19.02
C THR A 173 -16.47 -9.12 -17.75
N ARG A 174 -17.13 -10.28 -17.80
CA ARG A 174 -16.91 -11.30 -16.78
C ARG A 174 -15.42 -11.60 -16.85
N GLY A 175 -14.71 -11.33 -15.76
CA GLY A 175 -13.28 -11.53 -15.69
C GLY A 175 -12.93 -12.96 -16.06
N SER A 176 -12.00 -13.14 -16.99
CA SER A 176 -11.46 -14.47 -17.33
C SER A 176 -10.49 -14.96 -16.26
N LEU A 177 -9.92 -14.06 -15.45
CA LEU A 177 -9.09 -14.46 -14.33
C LEU A 177 -9.94 -15.05 -13.20
N PRO A 178 -9.51 -16.17 -12.60
CA PRO A 178 -10.25 -16.80 -11.52
C PRO A 178 -10.38 -15.86 -10.32
N ASN A 179 -11.39 -16.11 -9.48
CA ASN A 179 -11.46 -15.49 -8.16
C ASN A 179 -10.59 -16.27 -7.18
N PRO A 180 -9.96 -15.58 -6.21
CA PRO A 180 -9.33 -16.25 -5.09
C PRO A 180 -10.37 -17.07 -4.32
N THR A 181 -9.92 -18.16 -3.72
CA THR A 181 -10.77 -18.97 -2.84
C THR A 181 -11.14 -18.14 -1.62
N ALA A 182 -12.40 -18.23 -1.19
CA ALA A 182 -12.85 -17.49 -0.02
C ALA A 182 -12.03 -17.90 1.21
N PRO A 183 -11.42 -16.95 1.94
CA PRO A 183 -10.63 -17.28 3.11
C PRO A 183 -11.52 -17.90 4.20
N THR A 184 -10.97 -18.88 4.90
CA THR A 184 -11.61 -19.47 6.08
C THR A 184 -11.74 -18.43 7.18
N ALA A 185 -12.96 -18.27 7.70
CA ALA A 185 -13.24 -17.37 8.80
C ALA A 185 -12.57 -17.85 10.10
N VAL A 186 -12.07 -16.91 10.90
CA VAL A 186 -11.38 -17.16 12.17
C VAL A 186 -12.17 -16.51 13.32
N THR A 187 -12.42 -17.29 14.37
CA THR A 187 -12.97 -16.80 15.65
C THR A 187 -11.93 -17.02 16.74
N GLY A 188 -11.69 -16.03 17.59
CA GLY A 188 -10.70 -16.11 18.67
C GLY A 188 -10.15 -14.74 19.07
N SER A 189 -8.92 -14.73 19.59
CA SER A 189 -8.20 -13.52 19.96
C SER A 189 -7.08 -13.25 18.94
N LEU A 190 -7.10 -12.07 18.33
CA LEU A 190 -6.09 -11.59 17.39
C LEU A 190 -5.19 -10.58 18.07
N GLU A 191 -3.95 -10.96 18.32
CA GLU A 191 -2.88 -10.09 18.83
C GLU A 191 -2.12 -9.47 17.65
N VAL A 192 -1.94 -8.15 17.66
CA VAL A 192 -1.23 -7.41 16.61
C VAL A 192 -0.22 -6.47 17.23
N ARG A 193 1.04 -6.57 16.81
CA ARG A 193 2.10 -5.61 17.16
C ARG A 193 2.54 -4.83 15.93
N CYS A 194 2.28 -3.53 15.91
CA CYS A 194 2.71 -2.62 14.85
C CYS A 194 4.01 -1.91 15.24
N PHE A 195 5.13 -2.27 14.62
CA PHE A 195 6.43 -1.64 14.93
C PHE A 195 6.62 -0.31 14.20
N GLY A 196 6.62 -0.33 12.86
CA GLY A 196 6.93 0.83 12.03
C GLY A 196 6.76 0.52 10.55
N CYS A 197 7.34 1.36 9.69
CA CYS A 197 7.22 1.29 8.24
C CYS A 197 8.51 1.67 7.52
N HIS A 198 8.70 1.12 6.33
CA HIS A 198 9.77 1.49 5.40
C HIS A 198 9.33 1.23 3.96
N ASP A 199 9.99 1.88 3.00
CA ASP A 199 9.76 1.79 1.55
C ASP A 199 8.33 2.11 1.11
N LEU A 200 7.61 2.99 1.84
CA LEU A 200 6.25 3.43 1.51
C LEU A 200 6.20 4.10 0.12
N LEU A 201 5.07 4.00 -0.61
CA LEU A 201 4.89 4.77 -1.85
C LEU A 201 4.89 6.23 -1.42
N ASP A 202 5.81 7.01 -1.95
CA ASP A 202 6.03 8.39 -1.52
C ASP A 202 5.65 9.42 -2.59
N THR A 203 5.46 8.98 -3.83
CA THR A 203 5.18 9.81 -4.99
C THR A 203 3.85 9.37 -5.61
N PHE A 204 2.99 10.34 -5.90
CA PHE A 204 1.60 10.11 -6.28
C PHE A 204 1.21 10.98 -7.47
N PRO A 205 0.47 10.46 -8.46
CA PRO A 205 -0.18 11.30 -9.46
C PRO A 205 -1.06 12.35 -8.79
N SER A 206 -0.96 13.60 -9.24
CA SER A 206 -1.71 14.71 -8.66
C SER A 206 -3.21 14.49 -8.69
N GLU A 207 -3.72 13.77 -9.69
CA GLU A 207 -5.14 13.47 -9.83
C GLU A 207 -5.68 12.55 -8.72
N LEU A 208 -4.83 11.80 -8.00
CA LEU A 208 -5.29 11.02 -6.83
C LEU A 208 -5.77 11.92 -5.68
N VAL A 209 -5.30 13.17 -5.67
CA VAL A 209 -5.47 14.11 -4.58
C VAL A 209 -6.29 15.30 -5.03
N HIS A 210 -6.04 15.78 -6.25
CA HIS A 210 -6.74 16.89 -6.86
C HIS A 210 -7.69 16.38 -7.94
N ASN A 211 -8.95 16.12 -7.58
CA ASN A 211 -9.96 15.62 -8.50
C ASN A 211 -11.38 16.06 -8.11
N GLU A 212 -12.39 15.61 -8.86
CA GLU A 212 -13.81 15.89 -8.61
C GLU A 212 -14.32 15.45 -7.24
N LEU A 213 -13.67 14.46 -6.62
CA LEU A 213 -14.01 13.90 -5.31
C LEU A 213 -13.41 14.71 -4.15
N THR A 214 -12.46 15.60 -4.42
CA THR A 214 -11.86 16.48 -3.39
C THR A 214 -12.39 17.91 -3.45
N GLY A 215 -13.39 18.17 -4.31
CA GLY A 215 -14.03 19.49 -4.43
C GLY A 215 -13.15 20.56 -5.07
N CYS A 216 -11.91 20.21 -5.47
CA CYS A 216 -10.95 21.10 -6.11
C CYS A 216 -10.88 20.91 -7.63
N ALA A 217 -11.94 20.39 -8.26
CA ALA A 217 -12.05 20.23 -9.72
C ALA A 217 -12.16 21.55 -10.50
N SER A 218 -11.74 22.67 -9.91
CA SER A 218 -11.75 23.96 -10.56
C SER A 218 -10.58 24.06 -11.53
N GLY A 219 -10.78 23.50 -12.73
CA GLY A 219 -9.90 23.65 -13.88
C GLY A 219 -8.56 22.94 -13.73
N MET A 220 -8.22 22.08 -14.68
CA MET A 220 -6.84 21.63 -14.86
C MET A 220 -6.00 22.85 -15.24
N ASN A 221 -5.53 23.61 -14.27
CA ASN A 221 -4.56 24.66 -14.49
C ASN A 221 -3.29 23.94 -14.97
N SER A 222 -2.82 24.26 -16.17
CA SER A 222 -1.61 23.69 -16.79
C SER A 222 -0.32 23.89 -15.98
N HIS A 223 -0.41 24.55 -14.82
CA HIS A 223 0.66 24.88 -13.89
C HIS A 223 0.70 24.01 -12.62
N GLN A 224 -0.22 23.06 -12.43
CA GLN A 224 -0.10 22.12 -11.31
C GLN A 224 0.93 21.03 -11.63
N ALA A 225 1.71 20.63 -10.62
CA ALA A 225 2.64 19.51 -10.75
C ALA A 225 1.87 18.26 -11.17
N LYS A 226 2.46 17.42 -12.03
CA LYS A 226 1.84 16.13 -12.43
C LYS A 226 1.91 15.08 -11.32
N GLU A 227 2.87 15.24 -10.43
CA GLU A 227 3.10 14.35 -9.31
C GLU A 227 3.26 15.17 -8.03
N LEU A 228 2.89 14.55 -6.91
CA LEU A 228 3.08 15.04 -5.55
C LEU A 228 3.96 14.05 -4.79
N THR A 229 4.71 14.53 -3.83
CA THR A 229 5.55 13.73 -2.94
C THR A 229 5.19 13.95 -1.48
N SER A 230 5.36 12.93 -0.64
CA SER A 230 5.26 13.08 0.82
C SER A 230 6.56 13.57 1.47
N GLN A 231 7.56 13.92 0.67
CA GLN A 231 8.81 14.53 1.13
C GLN A 231 8.72 16.06 1.08
N TYR A 232 9.16 16.70 2.16
CA TYR A 232 9.38 18.13 2.22
C TYR A 232 10.59 18.53 1.35
N SER A 233 10.64 19.81 0.93
CA SER A 233 11.73 20.34 0.12
C SER A 233 13.11 20.29 0.78
N ASP A 234 13.15 20.20 2.10
CA ASP A 234 14.37 20.07 2.90
C ASP A 234 14.82 18.61 3.10
N GLY A 235 14.11 17.66 2.46
CA GLY A 235 14.41 16.23 2.51
C GLY A 235 13.75 15.48 3.66
N HIS A 236 13.05 16.15 4.59
CA HIS A 236 12.29 15.46 5.64
C HIS A 236 11.04 14.78 5.07
N TRP A 237 10.53 13.78 5.78
CA TRP A 237 9.31 13.08 5.41
C TRP A 237 8.09 13.59 6.19
N SER A 238 6.93 13.60 5.56
CA SER A 238 5.65 13.78 6.26
C SER A 238 5.44 12.67 7.30
N ASP A 239 4.71 12.98 8.38
CA ASP A 239 4.29 11.95 9.33
C ASP A 239 3.44 10.87 8.65
N VAL A 240 3.48 9.68 9.23
CA VAL A 240 2.71 8.51 8.84
C VAL A 240 1.82 7.99 9.97
N ARG A 241 0.73 7.34 9.57
CA ARG A 241 -0.23 6.67 10.45
C ARG A 241 -0.55 5.28 9.91
N CYS A 242 -0.74 4.32 10.81
CA CYS A 242 -1.22 2.97 10.51
C CYS A 242 -2.67 2.80 10.99
N CYS A 243 -3.51 2.17 10.18
CA CYS A 243 -4.87 1.75 10.54
C CYS A 243 -5.02 0.25 10.32
N LEU A 244 -5.71 -0.41 11.25
CA LEU A 244 -6.07 -1.83 11.18
C LEU A 244 -7.58 -1.96 11.01
N LEU A 245 -7.98 -2.70 9.98
CA LEU A 245 -9.37 -2.95 9.65
C LEU A 245 -9.64 -4.45 9.68
N LEU A 246 -10.69 -4.87 10.39
CA LEU A 246 -11.21 -6.24 10.34
C LEU A 246 -12.47 -6.26 9.49
N ASP A 247 -12.49 -7.05 8.41
CA ASP A 247 -13.58 -7.12 7.45
C ASP A 247 -14.09 -5.71 7.04
N HIS A 248 -13.14 -4.83 6.68
CA HIS A 248 -13.36 -3.42 6.31
C HIS A 248 -13.87 -2.49 7.42
N LYS A 249 -13.88 -2.92 8.68
CA LYS A 249 -14.21 -2.08 9.84
C LYS A 249 -12.95 -1.67 10.56
N LEU A 250 -12.73 -0.36 10.74
CA LEU A 250 -11.62 0.17 11.54
C LEU A 250 -11.73 -0.34 12.99
N VAL A 251 -10.69 -1.01 13.47
CA VAL A 251 -10.60 -1.52 14.83
C VAL A 251 -9.47 -0.91 15.63
N TRP A 252 -8.46 -0.33 14.97
CA TRP A 252 -7.37 0.37 15.61
C TRP A 252 -6.68 1.33 14.65
N GLU A 253 -6.09 2.37 15.21
CA GLU A 253 -5.33 3.38 14.49
C GLU A 253 -4.17 3.89 15.36
N SER A 254 -3.03 4.19 14.73
CA SER A 254 -1.87 4.76 15.40
C SER A 254 -1.97 6.29 15.50
N ASN A 255 -1.07 6.89 16.27
CA ASN A 255 -0.78 8.32 16.15
C ASN A 255 0.05 8.60 14.88
N TRP A 256 0.02 9.85 14.42
CA TRP A 256 0.94 10.37 13.40
C TRP A 256 2.36 10.43 13.95
N ARG A 257 3.33 9.85 13.23
CA ARG A 257 4.74 9.78 13.62
C ARG A 257 5.64 9.93 12.39
N PRO A 258 6.87 10.46 12.51
CA PRO A 258 7.85 10.37 11.43
C PRO A 258 8.06 8.91 11.00
N PRO A 259 8.20 8.60 9.70
CA PRO A 259 8.37 7.23 9.24
C PRO A 259 9.69 6.64 9.74
N GLY A 260 9.65 5.36 10.13
CA GLY A 260 10.83 4.65 10.62
C GLY A 260 10.52 3.22 11.05
N PRO A 261 11.55 2.40 11.32
CA PRO A 261 11.40 0.96 11.59
C PRO A 261 10.62 0.64 12.88
N GLN A 262 10.57 1.59 13.82
CA GLN A 262 9.89 1.45 15.13
C GLN A 262 9.08 2.70 15.48
N CYS A 263 8.52 3.39 14.48
CA CYS A 263 7.85 4.67 14.71
C CYS A 263 6.56 4.56 15.56
N TRP A 264 5.90 3.40 15.59
CA TRP A 264 4.66 3.19 16.34
C TRP A 264 4.84 2.32 17.59
N ASP A 265 5.68 1.27 17.52
CA ASP A 265 5.90 0.24 18.57
C ASP A 265 4.69 -0.02 19.47
N SER A 266 3.54 -0.27 18.83
CA SER A 266 2.25 -0.41 19.50
C SER A 266 1.80 -1.86 19.50
N HIS A 267 1.12 -2.25 20.57
CA HIS A 267 0.56 -3.59 20.75
C HIS A 267 -0.93 -3.48 21.05
N THR A 268 -1.73 -4.31 20.38
CA THR A 268 -3.18 -4.33 20.54
C THR A 268 -3.71 -5.76 20.38
N THR A 269 -4.87 -6.02 20.96
CA THR A 269 -5.54 -7.33 20.88
C THR A 269 -7.03 -7.13 20.63
N PHE A 270 -7.58 -7.91 19.69
CA PHE A 270 -8.99 -7.88 19.33
C PHE A 270 -9.62 -9.26 19.54
N ASN A 271 -10.86 -9.30 20.00
CA ASN A 271 -11.67 -10.49 19.85
C ASN A 271 -12.29 -10.48 18.46
N VAL A 272 -12.02 -11.52 17.68
CA VAL A 272 -12.56 -11.69 16.33
C VAL A 272 -13.63 -12.77 16.35
N ASP A 273 -14.75 -12.49 15.69
CA ASP A 273 -15.79 -13.48 15.44
C ASP A 273 -16.00 -13.64 13.93
N ARG A 274 -15.63 -14.82 13.42
CA ARG A 274 -15.71 -15.20 12.01
C ARG A 274 -15.05 -14.19 11.07
N ALA A 275 -13.97 -13.54 11.53
CA ALA A 275 -13.23 -12.58 10.73
C ALA A 275 -12.51 -13.28 9.59
N LYS A 276 -12.55 -12.70 8.39
CA LYS A 276 -11.95 -13.26 7.18
C LYS A 276 -10.71 -12.51 6.74
N GLU A 277 -10.63 -11.24 7.10
CA GLU A 277 -9.58 -10.36 6.64
C GLU A 277 -9.15 -9.38 7.73
N LEU A 278 -7.83 -9.27 7.92
CA LEU A 278 -7.19 -8.11 8.54
C LEU A 278 -6.52 -7.31 7.44
N GLN A 279 -6.98 -6.09 7.22
CA GLN A 279 -6.38 -5.13 6.32
C GLN A 279 -5.55 -4.11 7.11
N VAL A 280 -4.34 -3.84 6.63
CA VAL A 280 -3.43 -2.82 7.17
C VAL A 280 -3.33 -1.70 6.16
N GLN A 281 -3.50 -0.47 6.61
CA GLN A 281 -3.41 0.73 5.77
C GLN A 281 -2.39 1.68 6.38
N VAL A 282 -1.51 2.24 5.55
CA VAL A 282 -0.55 3.25 5.99
C VAL A 282 -0.77 4.54 5.21
N PHE A 283 -0.97 5.63 5.93
CA PHE A 283 -1.26 6.95 5.40
C PHE A 283 -0.10 7.89 5.61
N TRP A 284 0.17 8.75 4.64
CA TRP A 284 0.96 9.96 4.79
C TRP A 284 0.06 11.13 5.15
N LYS A 285 0.53 12.03 6.02
CA LYS A 285 -0.24 13.20 6.51
C LYS A 285 -0.30 14.36 5.52
N ARG A 286 0.71 14.54 4.69
CA ARG A 286 0.82 15.70 3.78
C ARG A 286 1.56 15.31 2.52
N MET A 287 1.28 16.06 1.46
CA MET A 287 1.91 15.94 0.16
C MET A 287 2.29 17.33 -0.35
N PHE A 288 3.32 17.38 -1.17
CA PHE A 288 3.94 18.59 -1.69
C PHE A 288 4.25 18.41 -3.17
N SER A 289 4.24 19.50 -3.93
CA SER A 289 4.79 19.48 -5.27
C SER A 289 6.31 19.27 -5.20
N PRO A 290 6.92 18.40 -6.02
CA PRO A 290 8.36 18.22 -6.04
C PRO A 290 9.08 19.56 -6.32
N THR A 291 10.00 19.95 -5.44
CA THR A 291 10.83 21.12 -5.69
C THR A 291 11.85 20.80 -6.77
N GLY A 292 11.68 21.39 -7.96
CA GLY A 292 12.62 21.22 -9.07
C GLY A 292 12.03 20.96 -10.45
N SER A 293 10.75 21.25 -10.71
CA SER A 293 10.28 21.32 -12.10
C SER A 293 11.04 22.47 -12.82
N PRO A 294 11.83 22.21 -13.88
CA PRO A 294 12.46 23.28 -14.64
C PRO A 294 11.37 24.01 -15.44
N GLY A 295 10.83 25.04 -14.83
CA GLY A 295 9.73 25.82 -15.36
C GLY A 295 9.50 27.07 -14.54
N GLN A 296 10.33 28.08 -14.81
CA GLN A 296 10.16 29.50 -14.50
C GLN A 296 10.71 29.98 -13.14
N GLY A 297 11.81 30.73 -13.24
CA GLY A 297 12.29 31.61 -12.19
C GLY A 297 11.23 32.66 -11.88
N SER A 298 10.86 32.75 -10.60
CA SER A 298 10.15 33.91 -10.08
C SER A 298 11.20 34.87 -9.54
N THR A 299 11.35 35.97 -10.26
CA THR A 299 12.13 37.15 -9.89
C THR A 299 11.82 37.57 -8.46
N GLY A 300 12.87 37.76 -7.65
CA GLY A 300 12.76 38.39 -6.35
C GLY A 300 12.17 39.79 -6.46
N HIS A 301 11.25 40.12 -5.56
CA HIS A 301 10.90 41.50 -5.29
C HIS A 301 11.01 41.72 -3.78
N LEU A 302 12.07 42.44 -3.38
CA LEU A 302 12.13 43.07 -2.07
C LEU A 302 10.98 44.07 -1.95
N GLY A 303 10.26 44.01 -0.85
CA GLY A 303 9.22 44.98 -0.52
C GLY A 303 9.08 45.09 0.99
N THR A 304 9.91 45.92 1.59
CA THR A 304 9.74 46.42 2.96
C THR A 304 8.47 47.25 3.06
N SER A 305 7.56 46.94 3.98
CA SER A 305 6.85 47.98 4.75
C SER A 305 6.25 47.41 6.03
N SER A 306 6.62 48.06 7.13
CA SER A 306 6.06 47.93 8.47
C SER A 306 4.72 48.66 8.59
N SER A 307 3.72 48.05 9.22
CA SER A 307 2.74 48.79 10.02
C SER A 307 2.12 47.92 11.11
N SER A 308 2.01 48.54 12.28
CA SER A 308 1.60 48.01 13.57
C SER A 308 0.08 48.01 13.76
N GLY A 309 -0.43 46.97 14.44
CA GLY A 309 -1.48 47.09 15.46
C GLY A 309 -2.93 46.82 15.04
N SER A 310 -3.51 45.74 15.57
CA SER A 310 -4.75 45.74 16.38
C SER A 310 -5.38 44.34 16.44
N LEU A 311 -5.82 43.97 17.63
CA LEU A 311 -6.53 42.74 17.96
C LEU A 311 -7.77 42.51 17.10
N GLY A 312 -7.91 41.29 16.59
CA GLY A 312 -9.13 40.77 15.99
C GLY A 312 -9.05 39.25 15.95
N LYS A 313 -9.72 38.59 16.90
CA LYS A 313 -10.02 37.15 16.83
C LYS A 313 -10.90 36.92 15.60
N ASN A 314 -10.29 36.61 14.45
CA ASN A 314 -11.03 36.13 13.30
C ASN A 314 -10.73 34.64 13.12
N SER A 315 -11.74 33.85 13.48
CA SER A 315 -12.04 32.52 12.96
C SER A 315 -12.01 32.59 11.42
N SER A 316 -10.85 32.32 10.83
CA SER A 316 -10.68 32.23 9.39
C SER A 316 -10.86 30.78 8.93
N ASP A 317 -12.02 30.52 8.34
CA ASP A 317 -12.35 29.48 7.38
C ASP A 317 -11.39 28.28 7.28
N ASP A 318 -11.85 27.17 7.86
CA ASP A 318 -11.31 25.82 7.69
C ASP A 318 -11.67 25.27 6.28
N THR A 319 -11.20 25.96 5.24
CA THR A 319 -11.34 25.58 3.82
C THR A 319 -10.08 24.89 3.29
N THR A 320 -9.31 24.24 4.17
CA THR A 320 -8.16 23.39 3.80
C THR A 320 -8.52 21.89 3.77
N SER A 321 -9.81 21.55 3.65
CA SER A 321 -10.34 20.19 3.89
C SER A 321 -10.15 19.17 2.76
N GLY A 322 -9.13 19.34 1.91
CA GLY A 322 -8.85 18.46 0.77
C GLY A 322 -7.59 17.59 0.88
N LEU A 323 -6.62 17.93 1.74
CA LEU A 323 -5.24 17.41 1.63
C LEU A 323 -4.71 16.70 2.88
N GLU A 324 -5.56 16.28 3.80
CA GLU A 324 -5.09 15.82 5.11
C GLU A 324 -4.33 14.49 5.10
N TRP A 325 -4.43 13.68 4.04
CA TRP A 325 -3.68 12.42 3.94
C TRP A 325 -3.72 11.77 2.55
N VAL A 326 -2.78 10.86 2.29
CA VAL A 326 -2.84 9.93 1.14
C VAL A 326 -2.45 8.53 1.59
N LEU A 327 -3.09 7.51 1.03
CA LEU A 327 -2.75 6.13 1.34
C LEU A 327 -1.46 5.73 0.60
N GLY A 328 -0.40 5.48 1.36
CA GLY A 328 0.91 5.07 0.83
C GLY A 328 1.14 3.56 0.77
N ALA A 329 0.33 2.77 1.49
CA ALA A 329 0.39 1.30 1.41
C ALA A 329 -0.91 0.64 1.91
N VAL A 330 -1.22 -0.54 1.36
CA VAL A 330 -2.36 -1.38 1.79
C VAL A 330 -2.05 -2.86 1.60
N THR A 331 -2.59 -3.74 2.45
CA THR A 331 -2.54 -5.21 2.29
C THR A 331 -3.74 -5.74 1.52
#